data_AF-A0A534KA51-F1
#
_entry.id   AF-A0A534KA51-F1
#
_cell.length_a   1.000
_cell.length_b   1.000
_cell.length_c   1.000
_cell.angle_alpha   90.00
_cell.angle_beta   90.00
_cell.angle_gamma   90.00
#
_symmetry.space_group_name_H-M   'P 1'
#
loop_
_entity.id
_entity.type
_entity.pdbx_description
1 polymer ?
#
loop_
_entity_poly.entity_id
_entity_poly.type
_entity_poly.pdbx_seq_one_letter_code
_entity_poly.pdbx_strand_id
1 'polypeptide(L)'
;MPLRFWKKEKPETGKAEKAAEELKEKKEKAAPPELKAPKPEPEAKKPEPKAAPPAVPKPGDAAAFVNQAHAGLVDLGLTVPPTKAVFAKRVAVYPGGEAAFVLEYQSTPYRAITRVLIDWLGFRVSEAFEPSAVLAEINRRLSSFNLTIEMKDVSWLDEELNLRKAKLRFGDQERVVRFKDARDLMKSMNEMLATRKIAFLELETWGDDFAFLLVREPRWDKLSNPELVVVKADQTAKGGECGECGAPVGKYWSDCLKCGAVFG
;
A
#
# COMPACT_ATOMS: atom_id res chain seq x y z
N MET A 1 -23.42 -4.60 -40.21
CA MET A 1 -24.67 -4.21 -39.53
C MET A 1 -25.62 -5.40 -39.50
N PRO A 2 -26.57 -5.51 -38.56
CA PRO A 2 -26.60 -4.95 -37.20
C PRO A 2 -26.93 -6.03 -36.13
N LEU A 3 -27.18 -5.60 -34.90
CA LEU A 3 -27.65 -6.40 -33.76
C LEU A 3 -28.94 -7.19 -34.05
N ARG A 4 -29.16 -8.30 -33.32
CA ARG A 4 -30.48 -8.91 -33.11
C ARG A 4 -30.72 -9.21 -31.64
N PHE A 5 -31.56 -8.40 -30.99
CA PHE A 5 -32.06 -8.62 -29.64
C PHE A 5 -33.25 -9.60 -29.62
N TRP A 6 -33.52 -10.16 -28.43
CA TRP A 6 -34.73 -10.83 -27.94
C TRP A 6 -35.90 -11.14 -28.91
N LYS A 7 -36.42 -12.36 -28.77
CA LYS A 7 -37.84 -12.54 -28.45
C LYS A 7 -38.01 -13.20 -27.08
N LYS A 8 -39.16 -12.94 -26.45
CA LYS A 8 -39.51 -13.31 -25.07
C LYS A 8 -40.24 -14.65 -25.03
N GLU A 9 -40.15 -15.32 -23.89
CA GLU A 9 -41.31 -15.98 -23.26
C GLU A 9 -41.18 -15.94 -21.71
N LYS A 10 -42.32 -16.13 -21.03
CA LYS A 10 -42.59 -16.01 -19.57
C LYS A 10 -43.98 -16.65 -19.33
N PRO A 11 -44.46 -16.90 -18.09
CA PRO A 11 -43.78 -16.81 -16.78
C PRO A 11 -43.09 -18.14 -16.36
N GLU A 12 -43.20 -18.88 -15.24
CA GLU A 12 -44.01 -18.89 -13.98
C GLU A 12 -43.22 -19.44 -12.76
N THR A 13 -43.84 -19.35 -11.59
CA THR A 13 -43.39 -19.80 -10.26
C THR A 13 -43.70 -21.28 -9.98
N GLY A 14 -42.85 -21.98 -9.21
CA GLY A 14 -43.19 -23.34 -8.74
C GLY A 14 -42.09 -24.21 -8.09
N LYS A 15 -40.95 -23.65 -7.66
CA LYS A 15 -39.82 -24.44 -7.10
C LYS A 15 -39.15 -23.86 -5.84
N ALA A 16 -39.76 -22.90 -5.16
CA ALA A 16 -39.20 -22.29 -3.95
C ALA A 16 -39.54 -23.03 -2.64
N GLU A 17 -40.72 -23.68 -2.57
CA GLU A 17 -41.27 -24.16 -1.28
C GLU A 17 -40.73 -25.53 -0.86
N LYS A 18 -40.40 -26.42 -1.81
CA LYS A 18 -39.99 -27.81 -1.50
C LYS A 18 -38.61 -27.98 -0.84
N ALA A 19 -37.85 -26.90 -0.64
CA ALA A 19 -36.59 -26.93 0.10
C ALA A 19 -36.74 -26.57 1.60
N ALA A 20 -37.93 -26.12 2.03
CA ALA A 20 -38.16 -25.59 3.38
C ALA A 20 -38.78 -26.61 4.37
N GLU A 21 -39.37 -27.70 3.87
CA GLU A 21 -40.07 -28.68 4.71
C GLU A 21 -39.14 -29.77 5.28
N GLU A 22 -38.21 -30.34 4.48
CA GLU A 22 -37.31 -31.43 4.90
C GLU A 22 -36.41 -31.08 6.11
N LEU A 23 -36.21 -29.79 6.41
CA LEU A 23 -35.41 -29.32 7.55
C LEU A 23 -36.20 -29.19 8.86
N LYS A 24 -37.53 -29.38 8.86
CA LYS A 24 -38.36 -29.38 10.09
C LYS A 24 -38.66 -30.76 10.65
N GLU A 25 -38.73 -31.80 9.82
CA GLU A 25 -39.25 -33.12 10.23
C GLU A 25 -38.28 -33.98 11.08
N LYS A 26 -37.10 -33.45 11.46
CA LYS A 26 -36.17 -34.09 12.43
C LYS A 26 -36.26 -33.55 13.86
N LYS A 27 -37.31 -32.78 14.19
CA LYS A 27 -37.66 -32.41 15.57
C LYS A 27 -39.10 -32.80 15.91
N GLU A 28 -39.31 -34.06 16.30
CA GLU A 28 -40.21 -34.48 17.41
C GLU A 28 -40.41 -36.00 17.47
N LYS A 29 -39.86 -36.68 18.49
CA LYS A 29 -40.58 -37.51 19.48
C LYS A 29 -39.66 -38.36 20.37
N ALA A 30 -40.21 -38.73 21.53
CA ALA A 30 -39.70 -39.58 22.62
C ALA A 30 -38.79 -38.91 23.68
N ALA A 31 -39.12 -39.21 24.95
CA ALA A 31 -38.51 -38.68 26.18
C ALA A 31 -38.63 -39.78 27.31
N PRO A 32 -38.28 -39.54 28.59
CA PRO A 32 -37.22 -40.29 29.28
C PRO A 32 -37.76 -41.24 30.40
N PRO A 33 -36.93 -41.83 31.30
CA PRO A 33 -36.35 -41.09 32.46
C PRO A 33 -34.98 -41.58 33.04
N GLU A 34 -34.40 -40.73 33.91
CA GLU A 34 -33.67 -41.04 35.18
C GLU A 34 -32.40 -41.94 35.28
N LEU A 35 -31.22 -41.35 35.61
CA LEU A 35 -30.64 -41.26 36.98
C LEU A 35 -29.15 -40.78 37.06
N LYS A 36 -28.85 -40.00 38.12
CA LYS A 36 -27.54 -39.76 38.82
C LYS A 36 -26.32 -39.15 38.07
N ALA A 37 -26.09 -37.85 38.35
CA ALA A 37 -24.88 -37.16 38.89
C ALA A 37 -23.46 -37.78 38.78
N PRO A 38 -22.35 -36.99 38.78
CA PRO A 38 -22.24 -35.58 39.25
C PRO A 38 -21.61 -34.57 38.26
N LYS A 39 -21.34 -33.37 38.77
CA LYS A 39 -21.00 -32.12 38.06
C LYS A 39 -19.51 -31.78 38.20
N PRO A 40 -18.77 -31.46 37.11
CA PRO A 40 -17.48 -30.78 37.19
C PRO A 40 -17.66 -29.27 37.42
N GLU A 41 -16.73 -28.63 38.12
CA GLU A 41 -16.72 -27.18 38.32
C GLU A 41 -16.08 -26.45 37.12
N PRO A 42 -16.48 -25.22 36.80
CA PRO A 42 -15.83 -24.42 35.77
C PRO A 42 -14.50 -23.87 36.31
N GLU A 43 -13.37 -24.34 35.79
CA GLU A 43 -12.07 -23.76 36.09
C GLU A 43 -12.05 -22.26 35.72
N ALA A 44 -11.81 -21.41 36.72
CA ALA A 44 -11.69 -19.99 36.50
C ALA A 44 -10.41 -19.68 35.70
N LYS A 45 -10.56 -19.32 34.42
CA LYS A 45 -9.44 -18.80 33.63
C LYS A 45 -8.77 -17.65 34.38
N LYS A 46 -7.50 -17.83 34.75
CA LYS A 46 -6.64 -16.70 35.15
C LYS A 46 -6.72 -15.64 34.04
N PRO A 47 -6.89 -14.35 34.38
CA PRO A 47 -6.71 -13.30 33.38
C PRO A 47 -5.27 -13.35 32.89
N GLU A 48 -5.09 -13.40 31.57
CA GLU A 48 -3.76 -13.28 30.97
C GLU A 48 -3.17 -11.91 31.36
N PRO A 49 -1.88 -11.84 31.75
CA PRO A 49 -1.26 -10.57 32.05
C PRO A 49 -1.25 -9.73 30.77
N LYS A 50 -1.87 -8.55 30.80
CA LYS A 50 -1.72 -7.56 29.73
C LYS A 50 -0.24 -7.39 29.44
N ALA A 51 0.16 -7.55 28.19
CA ALA A 51 1.53 -7.30 27.77
C ALA A 51 1.96 -5.91 28.27
N ALA A 52 3.14 -5.84 28.89
CA ALA A 52 3.68 -4.57 29.36
C ALA A 52 3.81 -3.62 28.15
N PRO A 53 3.57 -2.30 28.32
CA PRO A 53 3.84 -1.34 27.28
C PRO A 53 5.28 -1.51 26.76
N PRO A 54 5.54 -1.39 25.44
CA PRO A 54 6.88 -1.52 24.89
C PRO A 54 7.82 -0.56 25.63
N ALA A 55 8.94 -1.10 26.13
CA ALA A 55 9.84 -0.37 27.00
C ALA A 55 10.36 0.89 26.29
N VAL A 56 10.26 2.05 26.94
CA VAL A 56 10.73 3.32 26.36
C VAL A 56 12.23 3.17 26.04
N PRO A 57 12.64 3.31 24.77
CA PRO A 57 14.01 3.07 24.35
C PRO A 57 14.96 4.06 25.02
N LYS A 58 16.12 3.56 25.45
CA LYS A 58 17.12 4.39 26.14
C LYS A 58 17.85 5.29 25.13
N PRO A 59 18.44 6.43 25.56
CA PRO A 59 19.12 7.35 24.65
C PRO A 59 20.29 6.76 23.84
N GLY A 60 20.86 5.60 24.23
CA GLY A 60 21.85 4.88 23.43
C GLY A 60 21.26 3.99 22.34
N ASP A 61 20.02 3.49 22.53
CA ASP A 61 19.40 2.50 21.64
C ASP A 61 18.98 3.16 20.31
N ALA A 62 18.52 4.42 20.36
CA ALA A 62 18.06 5.16 19.19
C ALA A 62 19.12 5.28 18.10
N ALA A 63 20.38 5.54 18.47
CA ALA A 63 21.48 5.58 17.52
C ALA A 63 21.70 4.23 16.81
N ALA A 64 21.52 3.10 17.52
CA ALA A 64 21.63 1.77 16.92
C ALA A 64 20.51 1.49 15.91
N PHE A 65 19.25 1.83 16.26
CA PHE A 65 18.12 1.69 15.33
C PHE A 65 18.24 2.60 14.11
N VAL A 66 18.69 3.86 14.27
CA VAL A 66 18.99 4.77 13.15
C VAL A 66 20.11 4.24 12.25
N ASN A 67 21.13 3.60 12.83
CA ASN A 67 22.20 2.94 12.07
C ASN A 67 21.68 1.75 11.25
N GLN A 68 20.89 0.87 11.85
CA GLN A 68 20.30 -0.32 11.22
C GLN A 68 19.35 0.06 10.08
N ALA A 69 18.45 1.00 10.36
CA ALA A 69 17.51 1.59 9.42
C ALA A 69 18.22 2.16 8.18
N HIS A 70 19.27 2.96 8.39
CA HIS A 70 20.02 3.56 7.29
C HIS A 70 20.78 2.51 6.46
N ALA A 71 21.38 1.50 7.10
CA ALA A 71 22.05 0.41 6.40
C ALA A 71 21.08 -0.36 5.49
N GLY A 72 19.90 -0.74 5.99
CA GLY A 72 18.88 -1.40 5.18
C GLY A 72 18.41 -0.57 3.97
N LEU A 73 18.26 0.75 4.14
CA LEU A 73 17.96 1.65 3.01
C LEU A 73 19.08 1.72 1.96
N VAL A 74 20.34 1.56 2.36
CA VAL A 74 21.48 1.44 1.43
C VAL A 74 21.47 0.09 0.72
N ASP A 75 21.18 -1.00 1.44
CA ASP A 75 21.13 -2.35 0.86
C ASP A 75 20.03 -2.48 -0.20
N LEU A 76 18.83 -1.95 0.09
CA LEU A 76 17.72 -1.79 -0.87
C LEU A 76 18.09 -0.91 -2.08
N GLY A 77 19.12 -0.07 -1.97
CA GLY A 77 19.53 0.88 -3.01
C GLY A 77 18.73 2.19 -3.03
N LEU A 78 17.96 2.47 -1.98
CA LEU A 78 17.14 3.69 -1.85
C LEU A 78 17.95 4.90 -1.35
N THR A 79 19.14 4.68 -0.79
CA THR A 79 20.09 5.73 -0.45
C THR A 79 21.55 5.23 -0.50
N VAL A 80 22.52 6.07 -0.14
CA VAL A 80 23.96 5.75 -0.17
C VAL A 80 24.63 6.02 1.19
N PRO A 81 25.73 5.32 1.57
CA PRO A 81 26.32 5.44 2.92
C PRO A 81 26.59 6.88 3.43
N PRO A 82 27.05 7.84 2.60
CA PRO A 82 27.26 9.22 3.06
C PRO A 82 26.01 9.96 3.56
N THR A 83 24.79 9.52 3.23
CA THR A 83 23.57 10.22 3.65
C THR A 83 23.19 9.98 5.12
N LYS A 84 23.92 9.11 5.84
CA LYS A 84 23.61 8.69 7.22
C LYS A 84 23.32 9.85 8.18
N ALA A 85 24.14 10.89 8.15
CA ALA A 85 23.97 12.07 9.00
C ALA A 85 22.76 12.94 8.60
N VAL A 86 22.28 12.84 7.36
CA VAL A 86 21.03 13.48 6.90
C VAL A 86 19.83 12.65 7.35
N PHE A 87 19.88 11.32 7.20
CA PHE A 87 18.85 10.41 7.69
C PHE A 87 18.62 10.56 9.21
N ALA A 88 19.68 10.59 10.01
CA ALA A 88 19.58 10.86 11.45
C ALA A 88 18.87 12.19 11.75
N LYS A 89 19.20 13.28 11.03
CA LYS A 89 18.50 14.57 11.15
C LYS A 89 17.03 14.54 10.73
N ARG A 90 16.62 13.57 9.89
CA ARG A 90 15.21 13.35 9.51
C ARG A 90 14.46 12.56 10.56
N VAL A 91 15.12 11.62 11.23
CA VAL A 91 14.60 10.93 12.42
C VAL A 91 14.48 11.88 13.63
N ALA A 92 15.41 12.82 13.80
CA ALA A 92 15.34 13.84 14.84
C ALA A 92 14.09 14.75 14.75
N VAL A 93 13.54 14.95 13.53
CA VAL A 93 12.29 15.68 13.29
C VAL A 93 11.08 14.77 13.04
N TYR A 94 11.19 13.48 13.37
CA TYR A 94 10.04 12.58 13.38
C TYR A 94 8.96 13.12 14.34
N PRO A 95 7.66 13.05 14.02
CA PRO A 95 6.62 13.51 14.94
C PRO A 95 6.60 12.65 16.21
N GLY A 96 6.85 13.29 17.36
CA GLY A 96 7.12 12.63 18.64
C GLY A 96 8.61 12.42 18.96
N GLY A 97 9.51 12.87 18.08
CA GLY A 97 10.96 12.78 18.22
C GLY A 97 11.54 11.39 17.96
N GLU A 98 12.86 11.26 18.18
CA GLU A 98 13.60 10.02 17.94
C GLU A 98 13.03 8.82 18.73
N ALA A 99 12.54 9.06 19.95
CA ALA A 99 11.92 8.01 20.77
C ALA A 99 10.63 7.45 20.14
N ALA A 100 9.81 8.30 19.51
CA ALA A 100 8.62 7.86 18.79
C ALA A 100 8.98 7.10 17.50
N PHE A 101 10.01 7.56 16.77
CA PHE A 101 10.55 6.80 15.63
C PHE A 101 10.99 5.40 16.05
N VAL A 102 11.75 5.26 17.15
CA VAL A 102 12.24 3.96 17.61
C VAL A 102 11.10 3.04 18.05
N LEU A 103 10.10 3.55 18.76
CA LEU A 103 8.92 2.76 19.16
C LEU A 103 8.10 2.30 17.95
N GLU A 104 7.90 3.17 16.94
CA GLU A 104 7.20 2.79 15.70
C GLU A 104 8.07 1.90 14.80
N TYR A 105 9.40 2.01 14.85
CA TYR A 105 10.33 1.14 14.12
C TYR A 105 10.42 -0.27 14.73
N GLN A 106 10.38 -0.39 16.06
CA GLN A 106 10.37 -1.69 16.75
C GLN A 106 9.07 -2.48 16.53
N SER A 107 7.95 -1.79 16.30
CA SER A 107 6.62 -2.40 16.14
C SER A 107 6.17 -2.53 14.69
N THR A 108 6.50 -1.56 13.84
CA THR A 108 6.19 -1.51 12.41
C THR A 108 7.35 -0.86 11.62
N PRO A 109 8.49 -1.55 11.44
CA PRO A 109 9.69 -0.97 10.84
C PRO A 109 9.41 -0.29 9.49
N TYR A 110 8.68 -1.00 8.64
CA TYR A 110 8.24 -0.53 7.33
C TYR A 110 7.49 0.81 7.36
N ARG A 111 6.71 1.09 8.41
CA ARG A 111 5.89 2.30 8.53
C ARG A 111 6.73 3.50 8.93
N ALA A 112 7.55 3.34 9.97
CA ALA A 112 8.47 4.37 10.44
C ALA A 112 9.45 4.79 9.33
N ILE A 113 10.02 3.83 8.61
CA ILE A 113 10.98 4.08 7.53
C ILE A 113 10.31 4.68 6.29
N THR A 114 9.18 4.14 5.84
CA THR A 114 8.47 4.69 4.66
C THR A 114 8.08 6.15 4.90
N ARG A 115 7.63 6.51 6.11
CA ARG A 115 7.36 7.91 6.48
C ARG A 115 8.61 8.79 6.38
N VAL A 116 9.74 8.37 6.96
CA VAL A 116 11.01 9.12 6.88
C VAL A 116 11.50 9.26 5.43
N LEU A 117 11.32 8.24 4.58
CA LEU A 117 11.64 8.34 3.15
C LEU A 117 10.77 9.36 2.41
N ILE A 118 9.45 9.33 2.61
CA ILE A 118 8.50 10.27 1.98
C ILE A 118 8.86 11.70 2.37
N ASP A 119 9.10 11.96 3.65
CA ASP A 119 9.34 13.31 4.19
C ASP A 119 10.81 13.80 3.98
N TRP A 120 11.67 12.97 3.36
CA TRP A 120 13.07 13.29 3.04
C TRP A 120 13.38 13.28 1.54
N LEU A 121 13.20 12.14 0.87
CA LEU A 121 13.61 11.89 -0.52
C LEU A 121 12.43 11.83 -1.48
N GLY A 122 11.24 11.52 -0.98
CA GLY A 122 10.01 11.52 -1.75
C GLY A 122 9.25 12.85 -1.74
N PHE A 123 8.00 12.77 -2.17
CA PHE A 123 6.98 13.80 -2.08
C PHE A 123 5.59 13.16 -1.95
N ARG A 124 4.60 13.92 -1.48
CA ARG A 124 3.20 13.49 -1.36
C ARG A 124 2.34 14.16 -2.43
N VAL A 125 1.26 13.50 -2.83
CA VAL A 125 0.27 13.98 -3.80
C VAL A 125 -1.11 13.60 -3.28
N SER A 126 -2.00 14.57 -3.09
CA SER A 126 -3.35 14.27 -2.58
C SER A 126 -4.28 13.72 -3.66
N GLU A 127 -5.35 13.03 -3.28
CA GLU A 127 -6.31 12.41 -4.21
C GLU A 127 -6.89 13.42 -5.22
N ALA A 128 -7.12 14.66 -4.77
CA ALA A 128 -7.66 15.77 -5.57
C ALA A 128 -6.60 16.63 -6.33
N PHE A 129 -5.36 16.17 -6.45
CA PHE A 129 -4.19 16.95 -6.93
C PHE A 129 -4.38 17.83 -8.18
N GLU A 130 -3.60 18.91 -8.25
CA GLU A 130 -3.38 19.67 -9.48
C GLU A 130 -2.21 19.11 -10.30
N PRO A 131 -2.39 18.77 -11.60
CA PRO A 131 -1.33 18.14 -12.41
C PRO A 131 -0.08 19.01 -12.58
N SER A 132 -0.25 20.34 -12.58
CA SER A 132 0.82 21.33 -12.69
C SER A 132 1.72 21.36 -11.45
N ALA A 133 1.12 21.29 -10.25
CA ALA A 133 1.86 21.22 -8.99
C ALA A 133 2.64 19.90 -8.85
N VAL A 134 2.02 18.79 -9.25
CA VAL A 134 2.66 17.47 -9.30
C VAL A 134 3.84 17.46 -10.29
N LEU A 135 3.65 18.01 -11.49
CA LEU A 135 4.73 18.15 -12.48
C LEU A 135 5.90 19.00 -11.97
N ALA A 136 5.62 20.09 -11.24
CA ALA A 136 6.67 20.96 -10.69
C ALA A 136 7.59 20.21 -9.70
N GLU A 137 7.01 19.43 -8.78
CA GLU A 137 7.79 18.62 -7.84
C GLU A 137 8.50 17.44 -8.52
N ILE A 138 7.87 16.82 -9.53
CA ILE A 138 8.50 15.79 -10.37
C ILE A 138 9.73 16.34 -11.09
N ASN A 139 9.62 17.49 -11.76
CA ASN A 139 10.73 18.14 -12.46
C ASN A 139 11.82 18.60 -11.50
N ARG A 140 11.45 19.04 -10.28
CA ARG A 140 12.42 19.33 -9.22
C ARG A 140 13.27 18.09 -8.88
N ARG A 141 12.69 16.89 -8.80
CA ARG A 141 13.45 15.64 -8.57
C ARG A 141 14.24 15.20 -9.82
N LEU A 142 13.63 15.25 -11.01
CA LEU A 142 14.28 14.91 -12.29
C LEU A 142 15.46 15.83 -12.64
N SER A 143 15.47 17.08 -12.16
CA SER A 143 16.56 18.03 -12.35
C SER A 143 17.91 17.50 -11.84
N SER A 144 17.91 16.65 -10.82
CA SER A 144 19.12 15.99 -10.29
C SER A 144 19.75 14.99 -11.26
N PHE A 145 19.07 14.69 -12.38
CA PHE A 145 19.54 13.84 -13.47
C PHE A 145 19.69 14.61 -14.79
N ASN A 146 19.58 15.96 -14.76
CA ASN A 146 19.44 16.84 -15.93
C ASN A 146 18.25 16.47 -16.84
N LEU A 147 17.13 16.06 -16.24
CA LEU A 147 15.90 15.65 -16.95
C LEU A 147 14.72 16.55 -16.59
N THR A 148 13.83 16.77 -17.56
CA THR A 148 12.59 17.55 -17.45
C THR A 148 11.51 16.91 -18.31
N ILE A 149 10.27 16.85 -17.81
CA ILE A 149 9.07 16.50 -18.57
C ILE A 149 8.21 17.76 -18.71
N GLU A 150 7.76 18.08 -19.91
CA GLU A 150 6.72 19.09 -20.15
C GLU A 150 5.34 18.42 -20.12
N MET A 151 4.31 19.12 -19.63
CA MET A 151 2.91 18.73 -19.78
C MET A 151 2.17 19.87 -20.51
N LYS A 152 1.43 19.53 -21.55
CA LYS A 152 0.64 20.43 -22.39
C LYS A 152 -0.76 19.87 -22.59
N ASP A 153 -1.65 20.68 -23.15
CA ASP A 153 -2.98 20.27 -23.61
C ASP A 153 -3.79 19.53 -22.53
N VAL A 154 -3.67 20.01 -21.27
CA VAL A 154 -4.37 19.43 -20.12
C VAL A 154 -5.86 19.76 -20.24
N SER A 155 -6.70 18.73 -20.34
CA SER A 155 -8.14 18.86 -20.38
C SER A 155 -8.81 17.78 -19.56
N TRP A 156 -10.03 18.05 -19.09
CA TRP A 156 -10.94 16.99 -18.70
C TRP A 156 -11.31 16.13 -19.92
N LEU A 157 -11.59 14.85 -19.68
CA LEU A 157 -12.35 13.97 -20.57
C LEU A 157 -13.71 13.64 -19.96
N ASP A 158 -13.72 13.43 -18.64
CA ASP A 158 -14.89 13.18 -17.81
C ASP A 158 -14.58 13.74 -16.42
N GLU A 159 -15.37 14.71 -15.94
CA GLU A 159 -15.15 15.39 -14.66
C GLU A 159 -15.73 14.59 -13.49
N GLU A 160 -16.81 13.82 -13.71
CA GLU A 160 -17.43 12.95 -12.69
C GLU A 160 -16.51 11.76 -12.33
N LEU A 161 -15.76 11.25 -13.31
CA LEU A 161 -14.77 10.18 -13.12
C LEU A 161 -13.34 10.69 -12.81
N ASN A 162 -13.17 12.00 -12.57
CA ASN A 162 -11.88 12.69 -12.41
C ASN A 162 -10.88 12.43 -13.57
N LEU A 163 -11.36 12.02 -14.74
CA LEU A 163 -10.54 11.53 -15.85
C LEU A 163 -10.01 12.70 -16.69
N ARG A 164 -8.71 12.92 -16.59
CA ARG A 164 -7.98 13.96 -17.31
C ARG A 164 -7.19 13.38 -18.48
N LYS A 165 -6.91 14.21 -19.47
CA LYS A 165 -6.01 13.98 -20.60
C LYS A 165 -4.93 15.05 -20.59
N ALA A 166 -3.72 14.68 -20.98
CA ALA A 166 -2.65 15.64 -21.26
C ALA A 166 -1.72 15.11 -22.35
N LYS A 167 -0.85 15.98 -22.85
CA LYS A 167 0.28 15.63 -23.72
C LYS A 167 1.57 15.81 -22.92
N LEU A 168 2.23 14.70 -22.58
CA LEU A 168 3.57 14.71 -22.00
C LEU A 168 4.62 14.84 -23.11
N ARG A 169 5.71 15.55 -22.84
CA ARG A 169 6.91 15.58 -23.68
C ARG A 169 8.17 15.39 -22.85
N PHE A 170 9.07 14.55 -23.35
CA PHE A 170 10.35 14.20 -22.74
C PHE A 170 11.44 14.20 -23.83
N GLY A 171 12.14 15.34 -23.98
CA GLY A 171 13.00 15.58 -25.14
C GLY A 171 12.19 15.54 -26.44
N ASP A 172 12.56 14.63 -27.34
CA ASP A 172 11.88 14.41 -28.62
C ASP A 172 10.71 13.42 -28.54
N GLN A 173 10.51 12.75 -27.40
CA GLN A 173 9.36 11.87 -27.19
C GLN A 173 8.13 12.68 -26.77
N GLU A 174 7.05 12.61 -27.52
CA GLU A 174 5.74 13.12 -27.12
C GLU A 174 4.74 11.97 -26.93
N ARG A 175 3.90 12.05 -25.89
CA ARG A 175 2.88 11.03 -25.59
C ARG A 175 1.60 11.66 -25.06
N VAL A 176 0.47 11.32 -25.68
CA VAL A 176 -0.85 11.62 -25.11
C VAL A 176 -1.14 10.60 -24.00
N VAL A 177 -1.47 11.10 -22.81
CA VAL A 177 -1.78 10.30 -21.62
C VAL A 177 -3.21 10.56 -21.16
N ARG A 178 -3.77 9.60 -20.42
CA ARG A 178 -5.06 9.72 -19.72
C ARG A 178 -4.85 9.22 -18.29
N PHE A 179 -5.39 9.91 -17.30
CA PHE A 179 -5.18 9.61 -15.90
C PHE A 179 -6.36 10.06 -15.04
N LYS A 180 -6.80 9.23 -14.11
CA LYS A 180 -7.84 9.57 -13.11
C LYS A 180 -7.27 10.02 -11.76
N ASP A 181 -6.01 9.65 -11.51
CA ASP A 181 -5.32 9.78 -10.24
C ASP A 181 -3.82 10.03 -10.48
N ALA A 182 -3.05 10.20 -9.39
CA ALA A 182 -1.62 10.41 -9.49
C ALA A 182 -0.86 9.15 -9.99
N ARG A 183 -1.33 7.93 -9.66
CA ARG A 183 -0.69 6.68 -10.07
C ARG A 183 -0.72 6.48 -11.58
N ASP A 184 -1.86 6.72 -12.24
CA ASP A 184 -2.00 6.62 -13.70
C ASP A 184 -1.04 7.59 -14.42
N LEU A 185 -0.87 8.80 -13.86
CA LEU A 185 0.08 9.79 -14.36
C LEU A 185 1.54 9.32 -14.15
N MET A 186 1.89 8.84 -12.96
CA MET A 186 3.24 8.35 -12.66
C MET A 186 3.60 7.09 -13.46
N LYS A 187 2.66 6.18 -13.70
CA LYS A 187 2.85 5.03 -14.60
C LYS A 187 3.17 5.47 -16.01
N SER A 188 2.40 6.43 -16.54
CA SER A 188 2.63 7.02 -17.86
C SER A 188 3.99 7.70 -17.99
N MET A 189 4.46 8.37 -16.94
CA MET A 189 5.80 8.99 -16.89
C MET A 189 6.93 7.96 -16.76
N ASN A 190 6.77 6.95 -15.90
CA ASN A 190 7.76 5.87 -15.72
C ASN A 190 8.01 5.11 -17.03
N GLU A 191 6.99 4.90 -17.85
CA GLU A 191 7.13 4.30 -19.18
C GLU A 191 7.98 5.15 -20.15
N MET A 192 7.97 6.49 -20.03
CA MET A 192 8.87 7.37 -20.81
C MET A 192 10.29 7.36 -20.22
N LEU A 193 10.41 7.35 -18.88
CA LEU A 193 11.68 7.36 -18.14
C LEU A 193 12.43 6.01 -18.16
N ALA A 194 11.79 4.91 -18.56
CA ALA A 194 12.37 3.57 -18.59
C ALA A 194 13.73 3.50 -19.31
N THR A 195 13.90 4.24 -20.42
CA THR A 195 15.16 4.33 -21.19
C THR A 195 16.32 5.00 -20.45
N ARG A 196 16.05 5.66 -19.31
CA ARG A 196 17.04 6.29 -18.42
C ARG A 196 17.35 5.46 -17.18
N LYS A 197 16.72 4.29 -17.02
CA LYS A 197 16.79 3.43 -15.83
C LYS A 197 16.46 4.17 -14.52
N ILE A 198 15.53 5.12 -14.56
CA ILE A 198 14.98 5.77 -13.35
C ILE A 198 13.48 5.56 -13.31
N ALA A 199 12.92 5.46 -12.10
CA ALA A 199 11.49 5.31 -11.88
C ALA A 199 11.07 6.04 -10.61
N PHE A 200 9.88 6.62 -10.63
CA PHE A 200 9.16 7.01 -9.43
C PHE A 200 8.47 5.78 -8.85
N LEU A 201 8.95 5.31 -7.70
CA LEU A 201 8.32 4.26 -6.90
C LEU A 201 7.16 4.87 -6.12
N GLU A 202 5.97 4.29 -6.20
CA GLU A 202 4.88 4.64 -5.28
C GLU A 202 5.12 3.95 -3.93
N LEU A 203 4.97 4.71 -2.85
CA LEU A 203 5.14 4.26 -1.47
C LEU A 203 3.79 4.13 -0.77
N GLU A 204 3.70 3.22 0.21
CA GLU A 204 2.53 3.15 1.08
C GLU A 204 2.42 4.39 1.99
N THR A 205 1.19 4.85 2.16
CA THR A 205 0.80 6.06 2.89
C THR A 205 -0.18 5.77 4.03
N TRP A 206 -0.85 4.61 4.00
CA TRP A 206 -1.93 4.22 4.92
C TRP A 206 -3.10 5.21 4.97
N GLY A 207 -3.40 5.83 3.82
CA GLY A 207 -4.53 6.73 3.58
C GLY A 207 -4.75 6.95 2.08
N ASP A 208 -5.65 7.85 1.72
CA ASP A 208 -6.04 8.13 0.32
C ASP A 208 -5.02 8.99 -0.47
N ASP A 209 -4.10 9.67 0.22
CA ASP A 209 -2.97 10.36 -0.40
C ASP A 209 -1.99 9.36 -1.05
N PHE A 210 -1.36 9.77 -2.16
CA PHE A 210 -0.24 9.08 -2.78
C PHE A 210 1.10 9.64 -2.29
N ALA A 211 2.16 8.84 -2.36
CA ALA A 211 3.52 9.33 -2.18
C ALA A 211 4.50 8.63 -3.13
N PHE A 212 5.48 9.37 -3.64
CA PHE A 212 6.41 8.88 -4.67
C PHE A 212 7.87 9.19 -4.34
N LEU A 213 8.76 8.29 -4.71
CA LEU A 213 10.22 8.38 -4.52
C LEU A 213 10.94 8.11 -5.84
N LEU A 214 11.75 9.06 -6.31
CA LEU A 214 12.57 8.87 -7.52
C LEU A 214 13.81 8.03 -7.22
N VAL A 215 13.92 6.86 -7.86
CA VAL A 215 15.03 5.91 -7.69
C VAL A 215 15.70 5.64 -9.04
N ARG A 216 17.03 5.54 -9.03
CA ARG A 216 17.84 5.07 -10.16
C ARG A 216 18.15 3.59 -9.98
N GLU A 217 18.00 2.83 -11.07
CA GLU A 217 18.27 1.39 -11.15
C GLU A 217 17.59 0.61 -10.00
N PRO A 218 16.25 0.72 -9.86
CA PRO A 218 15.50 0.11 -8.77
C PRO A 218 15.70 -1.41 -8.72
N ARG A 219 16.18 -1.89 -7.57
CA ARG A 219 16.49 -3.29 -7.29
C ARG A 219 15.22 -4.05 -6.92
N TRP A 220 14.40 -4.36 -7.91
CA TRP A 220 13.09 -5.00 -7.71
C TRP A 220 13.17 -6.33 -6.95
N ASP A 221 14.26 -7.08 -7.12
CA ASP A 221 14.63 -8.25 -6.32
C ASP A 221 14.58 -7.94 -4.82
N LYS A 222 15.24 -6.86 -4.39
CA LYS A 222 15.28 -6.44 -2.99
C LYS A 222 14.02 -5.71 -2.53
N LEU A 223 13.47 -4.83 -3.39
CA LEU A 223 12.28 -4.03 -3.11
C LEU A 223 10.99 -4.88 -3.04
N SER A 224 11.04 -6.14 -3.46
CA SER A 224 9.97 -7.13 -3.24
C SER A 224 9.83 -7.58 -1.77
N ASN A 225 10.80 -7.27 -0.89
CA ASN A 225 10.70 -7.53 0.54
C ASN A 225 10.18 -6.28 1.29
N PRO A 226 8.96 -6.33 1.89
CA PRO A 226 8.36 -5.19 2.57
C PRO A 226 8.87 -4.92 4.00
N GLU A 227 9.85 -5.66 4.54
CA GLU A 227 10.39 -5.48 5.92
C GLU A 227 10.64 -4.02 6.32
N LEU A 228 11.22 -3.23 5.41
CA LEU A 228 11.64 -1.85 5.67
C LEU A 228 10.90 -0.80 4.83
N VAL A 229 10.36 -1.15 3.66
CA VAL A 229 9.68 -0.20 2.77
C VAL A 229 8.58 -0.92 1.98
N VAL A 230 7.37 -0.38 1.98
CA VAL A 230 6.28 -0.91 1.17
C VAL A 230 6.19 -0.11 -0.13
N VAL A 231 6.58 -0.73 -1.25
CA VAL A 231 6.51 -0.17 -2.61
C VAL A 231 5.32 -0.77 -3.35
N LYS A 232 4.43 0.08 -3.87
CA LYS A 232 3.26 -0.29 -4.67
C LYS A 232 3.63 -0.34 -6.16
N ALA A 233 4.04 -1.50 -6.66
CA ALA A 233 4.42 -1.67 -8.06
C ALA A 233 4.08 -3.08 -8.60
N ASP A 234 3.84 -3.19 -9.90
CA ASP A 234 3.56 -4.47 -10.56
C ASP A 234 4.74 -5.46 -10.39
N GLN A 235 5.97 -4.94 -10.21
CA GLN A 235 7.21 -5.72 -9.99
C GLN A 235 7.42 -6.17 -8.54
N THR A 236 6.75 -5.56 -7.55
CA THR A 236 6.78 -5.99 -6.14
C THR A 236 5.58 -6.88 -5.78
N ALA A 237 4.61 -6.99 -6.68
CA ALA A 237 3.46 -7.89 -6.56
C ALA A 237 3.84 -9.34 -6.90
N LYS A 238 3.70 -10.26 -5.94
CA LYS A 238 3.85 -11.71 -6.19
C LYS A 238 2.60 -12.23 -6.94
N GLY A 239 2.56 -12.02 -8.26
CA GLY A 239 1.48 -12.48 -9.15
C GLY A 239 0.40 -11.43 -9.48
N GLY A 240 0.64 -10.15 -9.18
CA GLY A 240 -0.37 -9.07 -9.31
C GLY A 240 -1.29 -8.92 -8.09
N GLU A 241 -1.20 -9.87 -7.15
CA GLU A 241 -1.95 -9.93 -5.90
C GLU A 241 -0.98 -9.95 -4.71
N CYS A 242 -1.50 -9.78 -3.49
CA CYS A 242 -0.78 -10.14 -2.27
C CYS A 242 -0.85 -11.67 -2.05
N GLY A 243 0.32 -12.28 -1.82
CA GLY A 243 0.51 -13.74 -1.85
C GLY A 243 -0.18 -14.57 -0.76
N GLU A 244 -0.85 -13.94 0.23
CA GLU A 244 -1.75 -14.63 1.16
C GLU A 244 -3.23 -14.36 0.85
N CYS A 245 -3.61 -13.09 0.69
CA CYS A 245 -5.01 -12.69 0.65
C CYS A 245 -5.65 -12.68 -0.75
N GLY A 246 -4.85 -12.81 -1.82
CA GLY A 246 -5.34 -12.74 -3.21
C GLY A 246 -5.85 -11.34 -3.64
N ALA A 247 -5.65 -10.30 -2.82
CA ALA A 247 -6.13 -8.97 -3.16
C ALA A 247 -5.20 -8.28 -4.17
N PRO A 248 -5.74 -7.64 -5.23
CA PRO A 248 -4.93 -6.93 -6.22
C PRO A 248 -4.27 -5.68 -5.64
N VAL A 249 -3.10 -5.32 -6.17
CA VAL A 249 -2.35 -4.11 -5.75
C VAL A 249 -3.21 -2.85 -5.93
N GLY A 250 -3.51 -2.14 -4.84
CA GLY A 250 -4.36 -0.96 -4.92
C GLY A 250 -4.76 -0.34 -3.58
N LYS A 251 -5.97 0.23 -3.55
CA LYS A 251 -6.51 1.04 -2.43
C LYS A 251 -6.71 0.24 -1.10
N TYR A 252 -6.51 -1.07 -1.14
CA TYR A 252 -6.66 -2.01 -0.01
C TYR A 252 -5.38 -2.77 0.34
N TRP A 253 -4.21 -2.37 -0.17
CA TRP A 253 -2.93 -3.02 0.20
C TRP A 253 -2.64 -2.90 1.72
N SER A 254 -3.07 -1.79 2.31
CA SER A 254 -3.08 -1.54 3.76
C SER A 254 -3.98 -2.51 4.55
N ASP A 255 -4.98 -3.14 3.93
CA ASP A 255 -5.84 -4.15 4.56
C ASP A 255 -5.22 -5.55 4.51
N CYS A 256 -4.45 -5.91 3.48
CA CYS A 256 -3.73 -7.19 3.50
C CYS A 256 -2.50 -7.20 4.43
N LEU A 257 -2.03 -6.03 4.89
CA LEU A 257 -1.16 -5.95 6.08
C LEU A 257 -1.91 -6.32 7.38
N LYS A 258 -3.25 -6.24 7.41
CA LYS A 258 -4.08 -6.68 8.56
C LYS A 258 -4.40 -8.18 8.54
N CYS A 259 -4.13 -8.89 7.43
CA CYS A 259 -4.32 -10.34 7.35
C CYS A 259 -3.37 -11.12 8.28
N GLY A 260 -2.32 -10.48 8.81
CA GLY A 260 -1.32 -11.13 9.66
C GLY A 260 -0.17 -11.76 8.88
N ALA A 261 0.05 -11.32 7.63
CA ALA A 261 1.06 -11.77 6.68
C ALA A 261 2.52 -11.49 7.12
N VAL A 262 2.92 -12.08 8.25
CA VAL A 262 4.28 -12.02 8.79
C VAL A 262 5.14 -13.08 8.08
N PHE A 263 5.66 -12.69 6.92
CA PHE A 263 6.91 -13.18 6.32
C PHE A 263 7.14 -14.71 6.38
N GLY A 264 6.60 -15.42 5.37
CA GLY A 264 6.97 -16.79 4.97
C GLY A 264 7.48 -16.85 3.53
#